data_AF-A0A0G8AX97-F1
#
_entry.id   AF-A0A0G8AX97-F1
#
_cell.length_a   1.000
_cell.length_b   1.000
_cell.length_c   1.000
_cell.angle_alpha   90.00
_cell.angle_beta   90.00
_cell.angle_gamma   90.00
#
_symmetry.space_group_name_H-M   'P 1'
#
loop_
_entity.id
_entity.type
_entity.pdbx_description
1 polymer ?
#
loop_
_entity_poly.entity_id
_entity_poly.type
_entity_poly.pdbx_seq_one_letter_code
_entity_poly.pdbx_strand_id
1 'polypeptide(L)'
;MVSPIEHFVTRSLGTWTAQRSGHNLAFRHVEEVESEIRIAPVAAEDPQLMDLLASNNVAPSAMCCPFSVTWQGTSDWDENATSDGS
;
A
#
# COMPACT_ATOMS: atom_id res chain seq x y z
N MET A 1 -9.85 17.72 -16.59
CA MET A 1 -10.69 17.18 -15.49
C MET A 1 -9.94 16.00 -14.93
N VAL A 2 -9.60 16.00 -13.64
CA VAL A 2 -8.86 14.91 -12.98
C VAL A 2 -9.79 13.70 -12.90
N SER A 3 -9.30 12.50 -13.22
CA SER A 3 -10.14 11.30 -13.16
C SER A 3 -10.52 10.95 -11.71
N PRO A 4 -11.63 10.25 -11.46
CA PRO A 4 -12.01 9.86 -10.10
C PRO A 4 -10.92 9.06 -9.37
N ILE A 5 -10.17 8.22 -10.11
CA ILE A 5 -9.07 7.45 -9.54
C ILE A 5 -7.86 8.33 -9.20
N GLU A 6 -7.50 9.29 -10.06
CA GLU A 6 -6.45 10.26 -9.75
C GLU A 6 -6.79 11.09 -8.52
N HIS A 7 -8.04 11.52 -8.38
CA HIS A 7 -8.51 12.25 -7.21
C HIS A 7 -8.32 11.40 -5.95
N PHE A 8 -8.77 10.14 -5.98
CA PHE A 8 -8.65 9.24 -4.85
C PHE A 8 -7.18 9.03 -4.45
N VAL A 9 -6.31 8.69 -5.42
CA VAL A 9 -4.88 8.46 -5.16
C VAL A 9 -4.22 9.71 -4.59
N THR A 10 -4.50 10.89 -5.16
CA THR A 10 -3.95 12.16 -4.68
C THR A 10 -4.36 12.44 -3.22
N ARG A 11 -5.59 12.09 -2.84
CA ARG A 11 -6.10 12.26 -1.47
C ARG A 11 -5.57 11.22 -0.49
N SER A 12 -5.07 10.10 -0.99
CA SER A 12 -4.48 9.03 -0.18
C SER A 12 -3.00 9.26 0.16
N LEU A 13 -2.30 10.16 -0.54
CA LEU A 13 -0.89 10.47 -0.26
C LEU A 13 -0.71 10.99 1.17
N GLY A 14 0.32 10.50 1.86
CA GLY A 14 0.63 10.88 3.24
C GLY A 14 1.01 9.71 4.13
N THR A 15 1.09 9.99 5.43
CA THR A 15 1.31 8.99 6.47
C THR A 15 0.01 8.77 7.23
N TRP A 16 -0.32 7.50 7.47
CA TRP A 16 -1.56 7.05 8.09
C TRP A 16 -1.26 6.11 9.24
N THR A 17 -1.92 6.32 10.38
CA THR A 17 -2.05 5.29 11.40
C THR A 17 -3.26 4.43 11.07
N ALA A 18 -3.07 3.12 10.98
CA ALA A 18 -4.11 2.18 10.59
C ALA A 18 -4.32 1.11 11.66
N GLN A 19 -5.58 0.72 11.84
CA GLN A 19 -6.01 -0.44 12.61
C GLN A 19 -6.62 -1.47 11.66
N ARG A 20 -6.13 -2.71 11.68
CA ARG A 20 -6.70 -3.84 10.93
C ARG A 20 -7.15 -4.93 11.90
N SER A 21 -8.38 -5.41 11.73
CA SER A 21 -8.90 -6.61 12.42
C SER A 21 -8.94 -7.79 11.44
N GLY A 22 -8.15 -8.82 11.69
CA GLY A 22 -8.10 -10.06 10.92
C GLY A 22 -8.95 -11.15 11.56
N HIS A 23 -10.00 -11.62 10.87
CA HIS A 23 -10.87 -12.68 11.39
C HIS A 23 -10.40 -14.05 10.91
N ASN A 24 -9.87 -14.88 11.82
CA ASN A 24 -9.57 -16.26 11.52
C ASN A 24 -10.80 -17.14 11.82
N LEU A 25 -11.56 -17.49 10.78
CA LEU A 25 -12.80 -18.25 10.91
C LEU A 25 -12.60 -19.69 11.41
N ALA A 26 -11.46 -20.31 11.07
CA ALA A 26 -11.16 -21.68 11.49
C ALA A 26 -10.89 -21.76 13.00
N PHE A 27 -10.22 -20.75 13.56
CA PHE A 27 -9.88 -20.69 14.98
C PHE A 27 -10.82 -19.79 15.80
N ARG A 28 -11.82 -19.17 15.17
CA ARG A 28 -12.76 -18.21 15.79
C ARG A 28 -12.02 -17.12 16.60
N HIS A 29 -10.91 -16.64 16.03
CA HIS A 29 -10.03 -15.66 16.66
C HIS A 29 -10.01 -14.38 15.82
N VAL A 30 -9.82 -13.24 16.50
CA VAL A 30 -9.62 -11.93 15.87
C VAL A 30 -8.23 -11.48 16.24
N GLU A 31 -7.41 -11.26 15.21
CA GLU A 31 -6.10 -10.61 15.32
C GLU A 31 -6.30 -9.10 15.14
N GLU A 32 -5.68 -8.31 16.00
CA GLU A 32 -5.59 -6.86 15.87
C GLU A 32 -4.18 -6.44 15.47
N VAL A 33 -4.08 -5.64 14.41
CA VAL A 33 -2.81 -5.13 13.89
C VAL A 33 -2.85 -3.62 13.79
N GLU A 34 -1.90 -2.98 14.46
CA GLU A 34 -1.63 -1.55 14.38
C GLU A 34 -0.48 -1.33 13.38
N SER A 35 -0.61 -0.34 12.50
CA SER A 35 0.46 -0.02 11.55
C SER A 35 0.58 1.46 11.23
N GLU A 36 1.79 1.87 10.88
CA GLU A 36 2.05 3.10 10.15
C GLU A 36 2.18 2.77 8.65
N ILE A 37 1.39 3.46 7.82
CA ILE A 37 1.39 3.31 6.36
C ILE A 37 1.83 4.63 5.74
N ARG A 38 2.79 4.59 4.83
CA ARG A 38 3.20 5.74 4.03
C ARG A 38 2.86 5.51 2.58
N ILE A 39 2.06 6.41 2.01
CA ILE A 39 1.69 6.42 0.60
C ILE A 39 2.40 7.61 -0.05
N ALA A 40 3.30 7.33 -1.00
CA ALA A 40 4.15 8.34 -1.63
C ALA A 40 4.00 8.34 -3.16
N PRO A 41 4.09 9.50 -3.83
CA PRO A 41 4.11 9.54 -5.29
C PRO A 41 5.39 8.90 -5.81
N VAL A 42 5.30 8.24 -6.96
CA VAL A 42 6.46 7.66 -7.66
C VAL A 42 6.70 8.45 -8.94
N ALA A 43 7.96 8.67 -9.29
CA ALA A 43 8.30 9.35 -10.55
C ALA A 43 7.87 8.48 -11.74
N ALA A 44 7.32 9.09 -12.78
CA ALA A 44 6.89 8.34 -13.96
C ALA A 44 8.07 7.58 -14.59
N GLU A 45 9.29 8.09 -14.47
CA GLU A 45 10.53 7.51 -15.01
C GLU A 45 11.24 6.55 -14.04
N ASP A 46 10.61 6.18 -12.92
CA ASP A 46 11.20 5.26 -11.95
C ASP A 46 11.53 3.90 -12.62
N PRO A 47 12.78 3.39 -12.51
CA PRO A 47 13.17 2.15 -13.15
C PRO A 47 12.35 0.94 -12.71
N GLN A 48 12.01 0.83 -11.41
CA GLN A 48 11.22 -0.29 -10.90
C GLN A 48 9.79 -0.24 -11.43
N LEU A 49 9.24 0.96 -11.58
CA LEU A 49 7.94 1.18 -12.21
C LEU A 49 7.96 0.80 -13.70
N MET A 50 9.02 1.15 -14.42
CA MET A 50 9.18 0.77 -15.84
C MET A 50 9.29 -0.75 -16.00
N ASP A 51 10.06 -1.41 -15.15
CA ASP A 51 10.18 -2.87 -15.15
C ASP A 51 8.84 -3.54 -14.81
N LEU A 52 8.09 -2.98 -13.85
CA LEU A 52 6.75 -3.45 -13.50
C LEU A 52 5.77 -3.33 -14.67
N LEU A 53 5.77 -2.19 -15.36
CA LEU A 53 4.92 -2.01 -16.55
C LEU A 53 5.30 -2.98 -17.67
N ALA A 54 6.59 -3.15 -17.94
CA ALA A 54 7.10 -4.04 -18.97
C ALA A 54 6.72 -5.51 -18.69
N SER A 55 6.90 -5.97 -17.44
CA SER A 55 6.55 -7.34 -17.04
C SER A 55 5.05 -7.63 -17.14
N ASN A 56 4.21 -6.59 -17.08
CA ASN A 56 2.75 -6.69 -17.24
C ASN A 56 2.25 -6.35 -18.66
N ASN A 57 3.14 -6.10 -19.62
CA ASN A 57 2.81 -5.65 -20.98
C ASN A 57 1.92 -4.38 -21.01
N VAL A 58 2.15 -3.44 -20.09
CA VAL A 58 1.43 -2.17 -20.02
C VAL A 58 2.28 -1.06 -20.63
N ALA A 59 1.70 -0.28 -21.54
CA ALA A 59 2.38 0.88 -22.10
C ALA A 59 2.53 2.00 -21.05
N PRO A 60 3.70 2.67 -20.92
CA PRO A 60 3.88 3.79 -20.00
C PRO A 60 2.86 4.91 -20.17
N SER A 61 2.37 5.13 -21.40
CA SER A 61 1.33 6.12 -21.70
C SER A 61 -0.05 5.80 -21.11
N ALA A 62 -0.28 4.57 -20.67
CA ALA A 62 -1.51 4.17 -19.97
C ALA A 62 -1.45 4.49 -18.47
N MET A 63 -0.29 4.87 -17.96
CA MET A 63 -0.10 5.24 -16.57
C MET A 63 -0.68 6.63 -16.29
N CYS A 64 -1.14 6.84 -15.06
CA CYS A 64 -1.98 7.97 -14.72
C CYS A 64 -1.55 8.64 -13.39
N CYS A 65 -1.50 7.87 -12.29
CA CYS A 65 -1.07 8.36 -10.98
C CYS A 65 -0.28 7.29 -10.21
N PRO A 66 1.02 7.08 -10.52
CA PRO A 66 1.84 6.08 -9.85
C PRO A 66 2.16 6.49 -8.40
N PHE A 67 2.09 5.52 -7.49
CA PHE A 67 2.40 5.69 -6.09
C PHE A 67 2.98 4.39 -5.50
N SER A 68 3.70 4.51 -4.40
CA SER A 68 4.20 3.40 -3.60
C SER A 68 3.54 3.39 -2.23
N VAL A 69 3.51 2.23 -1.59
CA VAL A 69 2.96 2.04 -0.25
C VAL A 69 3.99 1.29 0.56
N THR A 70 4.50 1.90 1.62
CA THR A 70 5.33 1.21 2.62
C THR A 70 4.57 1.14 3.93
N TRP A 71 4.74 0.07 4.69
CA TRP A 71 4.09 -0.07 5.99
C TRP A 71 5.01 -0.74 7.01
N GLN A 72 4.76 -0.44 8.27
CA GLN A 72 5.33 -1.14 9.41
C GLN A 72 4.24 -1.32 10.47
N GLY A 73 4.11 -2.51 11.03
CA GLY A 73 3.08 -2.78 12.02
C GLY A 73 3.40 -3.90 12.98
N THR A 74 2.58 -3.98 14.03
CA THR A 74 2.68 -4.94 15.13
C THR A 74 1.33 -5.63 15.31
N SER A 75 1.37 -6.91 15.65
CA SER A 75 0.17 -7.75 15.85
C SER A 75 0.03 -8.10 17.33
N ASP A 76 -1.20 -8.14 17.83
CA ASP A 76 -1.52 -8.63 19.18
C ASP A 76 -1.27 -10.14 19.36
N TRP A 77 -1.03 -10.87 18.26
CA TRP A 77 -0.62 -12.26 18.28
C TRP A 77 0.83 -12.44 18.79
N ASP A 78 1.72 -11.52 18.42
CA ASP A 78 3.10 -11.48 18.90
C ASP A 78 3.51 -10.04 19.18
N GLU A 79 3.31 -9.63 20.43
CA GLU A 79 3.54 -8.27 20.91
C GLU A 79 5.00 -7.79 20.75
N ASN A 80 5.96 -8.71 20.51
CA ASN A 80 7.37 -8.36 20.31
C ASN A 80 7.78 -8.35 18.83
N ALA A 81 6.89 -8.78 17.91
CA ALA A 81 7.19 -8.84 16.50
C ALA A 81 6.71 -7.58 15.77
N THR A 82 7.63 -6.98 15.02
CA THR A 82 7.32 -5.96 14.02
C THR A 82 7.43 -6.57 12.63
N SER A 83 6.46 -6.25 11.77
CA SER A 83 6.46 -6.63 10.36
C SER A 83 6.50 -5.37 9.49
N ASP A 84 7.15 -5.45 8.34
CA ASP A 84 7.23 -4.37 7.37
C ASP A 84 7.08 -4.87 5.93
N GLY A 85 6.76 -3.95 5.02
CA GLY A 85 6.66 -4.23 3.59
C GLY A 85 6.59 -2.98 2.72
N SER A 86 6.81 -3.16 1.42
CA SER A 86 6.80 -2.13 0.37
C SER A 86 6.28 -2.66 -0.95
#